data_AF-A0A7W1NRB0-F1
#
_entry.id   AF-A0A7W1NRB0-F1
#
_cell.length_a   1.000
_cell.length_b   1.000
_cell.length_c   1.000
_cell.angle_alpha   90.00
_cell.angle_beta   90.00
_cell.angle_gamma   90.00
#
_symmetry.space_group_name_H-M   'P 1'
#
loop_
_entity.id
_entity.type
_entity.pdbx_description
1 polymer ?
#
loop_
_entity_poly.entity_id
_entity_poly.type
_entity_poly.pdbx_seq_one_letter_code
_entity_poly.pdbx_strand_id
1 'polypeptide(L)'
;MYLDVFTLSALVDEFMDGLVGSRIQDVLDVDDTGIGFEVYGDRKRRYLYLSADTQTPRILLLDEKLRRGLVKPTQLGLLFRRYAEGGLIEHVSQPPWERILQFDITGPEGAISIICEPMERRSNLLLIQKGIILDCMRRVGPDENRYRLSLPAHEYKLPPPQTGKADPTQVSLEEVESFFAQNDDPKRKAQQVLASRLLGISPLIAKEIVYRASGDANQKATEADPSLIHEALRTLVEPLAKRQWQPGIVENEAGVTAYSVYPIESLSTWRATNSLTEALTAYYGAPVGEDAYRAAKVPVHEAIKEAQAKLGARLASLERSMTDQQERDVLRQSGELILAYQYALQSGQTELKAQYDIDKPDLVIKIDPKLSPLDNAQAYFGRYDKAKKALDDVPRLIRETRNELAYMAQLATDLEFASSWPEIDEVRQILQASGHWRGVAAKKIAGSGQSAPLRV
;
A
#
# COMPACT_ATOMS: atom_id res chain seq x y z
N MET A 1 -12.66 5.18 7.57
CA MET A 1 -13.87 4.58 8.19
C MET A 1 -13.39 3.68 9.32
N TYR A 2 -14.15 3.50 10.41
CA TYR A 2 -13.67 2.79 11.59
C TYR A 2 -14.41 1.47 11.82
N LEU A 3 -13.67 0.42 12.21
CA LEU A 3 -14.23 -0.74 12.91
C LEU A 3 -14.64 -0.29 14.31
N ASP A 4 -15.86 0.21 14.46
CA ASP A 4 -16.38 0.67 15.74
C ASP A 4 -16.87 -0.48 16.63
N VAL A 5 -17.30 -0.14 17.86
CA VAL A 5 -17.66 -1.14 18.87
C VAL A 5 -18.79 -2.05 18.36
N PHE A 6 -19.82 -1.48 17.75
CA PHE A 6 -20.95 -2.24 17.22
C PHE A 6 -20.56 -3.09 16.01
N THR A 7 -19.70 -2.56 15.14
CA THR A 7 -19.15 -3.35 14.02
C THR A 7 -18.38 -4.58 14.54
N LEU A 8 -17.54 -4.41 15.56
CA LEU A 8 -16.85 -5.54 16.18
C LEU A 8 -17.81 -6.48 16.90
N SER A 9 -18.86 -5.99 17.55
CA SER A 9 -19.87 -6.84 18.19
C SER A 9 -20.60 -7.73 17.19
N ALA A 10 -20.86 -7.22 15.98
CA ALA A 10 -21.43 -8.00 14.89
C ALA A 10 -20.43 -9.02 14.32
N LEU A 11 -19.15 -8.66 14.19
CA LEU A 11 -18.09 -9.62 13.85
C LEU A 11 -17.96 -10.72 14.89
N VAL A 12 -18.09 -10.40 16.18
CA VAL A 12 -18.09 -11.41 17.25
C VAL A 12 -19.20 -12.44 17.01
N ASP A 13 -20.44 -12.03 16.70
CA ASP A 13 -21.50 -13.00 16.38
C ASP A 13 -21.15 -13.85 15.16
N GLU A 14 -20.72 -13.20 14.08
CA GLU A 14 -20.38 -13.91 12.84
C GLU A 14 -19.23 -14.91 13.05
N PHE A 15 -18.27 -14.59 13.92
CA PHE A 15 -17.15 -15.45 14.27
C PHE A 15 -17.49 -16.50 15.32
N MET A 16 -18.43 -16.23 16.23
CA MET A 16 -18.96 -17.24 17.14
C MET A 16 -19.66 -18.34 16.34
N ASP A 17 -20.45 -17.98 15.33
CA ASP A 17 -21.11 -18.95 14.45
C ASP A 17 -20.13 -19.59 13.45
N GLY A 18 -19.12 -18.84 13.02
CA GLY A 18 -18.23 -19.24 11.94
C GLY A 18 -16.90 -19.88 12.32
N LEU A 19 -16.39 -19.66 13.52
CA LEU A 19 -15.02 -20.06 13.88
C LEU A 19 -14.95 -20.92 15.13
N VAL A 20 -15.86 -20.73 16.08
CA VAL A 20 -15.84 -21.50 17.33
C VAL A 20 -16.04 -22.99 17.05
N GLY A 21 -15.25 -23.83 17.73
CA GLY A 21 -15.19 -25.27 17.52
C GLY A 21 -14.40 -25.69 16.27
N SER A 22 -13.86 -24.73 15.51
CA SER A 22 -13.04 -25.02 14.32
C SER A 22 -11.56 -25.12 14.68
N ARG A 23 -10.82 -25.93 13.92
CA ARG A 23 -9.38 -26.14 14.10
C ARG A 23 -8.58 -25.27 13.14
N ILE A 24 -7.56 -24.58 13.64
CA ILE A 24 -6.57 -23.86 12.84
C ILE A 24 -5.66 -24.89 12.16
N GLN A 25 -5.66 -24.93 10.84
CA GLN A 25 -4.88 -25.87 10.03
C GLN A 25 -3.51 -25.31 9.62
N ASP A 26 -3.44 -24.01 9.34
CA ASP A 26 -2.22 -23.33 8.88
C ASP A 26 -2.23 -21.87 9.35
N VAL A 27 -1.05 -21.30 9.51
CA VAL A 27 -0.83 -19.87 9.83
C VAL A 27 0.14 -19.24 8.82
N LEU A 28 -0.31 -18.15 8.22
CA LEU A 28 0.31 -17.51 7.08
C LEU A 28 0.70 -16.07 7.42
N ASP A 29 1.93 -15.68 7.08
CA ASP A 29 2.29 -14.27 7.01
C ASP A 29 1.74 -13.71 5.68
N VAL A 30 0.60 -13.02 5.75
CA VAL A 30 -0.08 -12.50 4.55
C VAL A 30 0.60 -11.24 4.07
N ASP A 31 0.99 -10.35 4.97
CA ASP A 31 1.80 -9.16 4.68
C ASP A 31 2.63 -8.79 5.92
N ASP A 32 3.41 -7.70 5.85
CA ASP A 32 4.27 -7.23 6.94
C ASP A 32 3.52 -6.94 8.26
N THR A 33 2.21 -6.72 8.18
CA THR A 33 1.32 -6.32 9.28
C THR A 33 0.15 -7.26 9.50
N GLY A 34 0.08 -8.36 8.75
CA GLY A 34 -1.12 -9.17 8.62
C GLY A 34 -0.85 -10.66 8.74
N ILE A 35 -1.58 -11.33 9.63
CA ILE A 35 -1.51 -12.77 9.83
C ILE A 35 -2.82 -13.41 9.37
N GLY A 36 -2.70 -14.46 8.57
CA GLY A 36 -3.79 -15.29 8.10
C GLY A 36 -3.84 -16.62 8.84
N PHE A 37 -5.04 -17.13 9.08
CA PHE A 37 -5.29 -18.43 9.68
C PHE A 37 -6.20 -19.20 8.74
N GLU A 38 -5.75 -20.37 8.28
CA GLU A 38 -6.63 -21.33 7.63
C GLU A 38 -7.36 -22.11 8.71
N VAL A 39 -8.69 -22.04 8.70
CA VAL A 39 -9.55 -22.62 9.73
C VAL A 39 -10.47 -23.65 9.09
N TYR A 40 -10.53 -24.85 9.67
CA TYR A 40 -11.41 -25.91 9.23
C TYR A 40 -12.37 -26.32 10.35
N GLY A 41 -13.66 -26.20 10.07
CA GLY A 41 -14.75 -26.58 10.96
C GLY A 41 -16.06 -26.65 10.19
N ASP A 42 -17.02 -27.40 10.72
CA ASP A 42 -18.31 -27.65 10.05
C ASP A 42 -18.18 -28.09 8.57
N ARG A 43 -17.17 -28.94 8.29
CA ARG A 43 -16.83 -29.43 6.93
C ARG A 43 -16.53 -28.32 5.90
N LYS A 44 -16.26 -27.10 6.35
CA LYS A 44 -15.89 -25.95 5.52
C LYS A 44 -14.51 -25.44 5.89
N ARG A 45 -13.75 -25.04 4.87
CA ARG A 45 -12.50 -24.27 5.06
C ARG A 45 -12.85 -22.79 4.94
N ARG A 46 -12.39 -22.02 5.91
CA ARG A 46 -12.49 -20.56 5.95
C ARG A 46 -11.14 -19.98 6.31
N TYR A 47 -10.92 -18.71 5.99
CA TYR A 47 -9.64 -18.06 6.18
C TYR A 47 -9.85 -16.77 6.95
N LEU A 48 -9.31 -16.71 8.17
CA LEU A 48 -9.35 -15.53 9.02
C LEU A 48 -8.10 -14.69 8.75
N TYR A 49 -8.27 -13.45 8.33
CA TYR A 49 -7.19 -12.48 8.15
C TYR A 49 -7.26 -11.38 9.20
N LEU A 50 -6.16 -11.22 9.95
CA LEU A 50 -6.00 -10.24 11.02
C LEU A 50 -4.93 -9.23 10.60
N SER A 51 -5.33 -8.00 10.30
CA SER A 51 -4.41 -6.92 9.92
C SER A 51 -4.23 -5.91 11.04
N ALA A 52 -2.98 -5.71 11.44
CA ALA A 52 -2.53 -4.61 12.30
C ALA A 52 -1.92 -3.47 11.48
N ASP A 53 -2.35 -3.27 10.23
CA ASP A 53 -1.92 -2.12 9.43
C ASP A 53 -2.32 -0.80 10.12
N THR A 54 -1.48 0.21 10.04
CA THR A 54 -1.69 1.48 10.77
C THR A 54 -2.66 2.43 10.09
N GLN A 55 -2.95 2.22 8.81
CA GLN A 55 -3.87 3.04 8.01
C GLN A 55 -5.20 2.33 7.76
N THR A 56 -5.15 1.03 7.51
CA THR A 56 -6.27 0.18 7.08
C THR A 56 -6.38 -1.10 7.92
N PRO A 57 -6.40 -1.00 9.27
CA PRO A 57 -6.58 -2.17 10.12
C PRO A 57 -7.94 -2.82 9.82
N ARG A 58 -7.94 -4.14 9.66
CA ARG A 58 -9.12 -4.90 9.26
C ARG A 58 -9.05 -6.34 9.74
N ILE A 59 -10.22 -6.91 9.94
CA ILE A 59 -10.41 -8.30 10.35
C ILE A 59 -11.42 -8.86 9.36
N LEU A 60 -11.03 -9.89 8.60
CA LEU A 60 -11.85 -10.47 7.53
C LEU A 60 -11.93 -11.98 7.72
N LEU A 61 -13.13 -12.55 7.52
CA LEU A 61 -13.33 -13.97 7.36
C LEU A 61 -13.62 -14.23 5.89
N LEU A 62 -12.86 -15.10 5.23
CA LEU A 62 -12.92 -15.28 3.78
C LEU A 62 -13.16 -16.75 3.45
N ASP A 63 -13.90 -17.00 2.37
CA ASP A 63 -14.03 -18.35 1.80
C ASP A 63 -12.89 -18.67 0.83
N GLU A 64 -12.25 -17.63 0.29
CA GLU A 64 -11.12 -17.76 -0.62
C GLU A 64 -9.78 -17.94 0.11
N LYS A 65 -8.93 -18.78 -0.48
CA LYS A 65 -7.63 -19.12 0.11
C LYS A 65 -6.69 -17.92 0.15
N LEU A 66 -6.30 -17.55 1.38
CA LEU A 66 -5.26 -16.55 1.62
C LEU A 66 -3.93 -16.95 0.97
N ARG A 67 -3.21 -15.95 0.47
CA ARG A 67 -1.88 -16.10 -0.11
C ARG A 67 -0.84 -15.57 0.87
N ARG A 68 0.29 -16.27 0.96
CA ARG A 68 1.46 -15.77 1.69
C ARG A 68 2.10 -14.65 0.88
N GLY A 69 2.03 -13.41 1.38
CA GLY A 69 2.60 -12.24 0.72
C GLY A 69 4.00 -11.89 1.21
N LEU A 70 4.62 -12.68 2.11
CA LEU A 70 6.04 -12.55 2.49
C LEU A 70 6.89 -13.76 2.11
N VAL A 71 8.12 -13.52 1.62
CA VAL A 71 9.08 -14.60 1.29
C VAL A 71 9.53 -15.35 2.54
N LYS A 72 9.86 -14.60 3.59
CA LYS A 72 10.35 -15.14 4.86
C LYS A 72 9.31 -14.90 5.94
N PRO A 73 9.06 -15.90 6.80
CA PRO A 73 8.11 -15.72 7.89
C PRO A 73 8.64 -14.72 8.92
N THR A 74 7.74 -13.95 9.52
CA THR A 74 8.09 -13.03 10.59
C THR A 74 8.31 -13.80 11.91
N GLN A 75 9.02 -13.21 12.87
CA GLN A 75 9.19 -13.82 14.19
C GLN A 75 7.84 -14.05 14.88
N LEU A 76 6.95 -13.06 14.79
CA LEU A 76 5.59 -13.17 15.31
C LEU A 76 4.78 -14.26 14.58
N GLY A 77 4.88 -14.35 13.25
CA GLY A 77 4.24 -15.41 12.47
C GLY A 77 4.73 -16.81 12.85
N LEU A 78 6.02 -16.97 13.13
CA LEU A 78 6.58 -18.22 13.65
C LEU A 78 6.03 -18.58 15.04
N LEU A 79 5.83 -17.59 15.91
CA LEU A 79 5.19 -17.81 17.20
C LEU A 79 3.71 -18.18 17.06
N PHE A 80 2.96 -17.52 16.18
CA PHE A 80 1.58 -17.93 15.91
C PHE A 80 1.51 -19.36 15.35
N ARG A 81 2.42 -19.77 14.46
CA ARG A 81 2.50 -21.19 14.04
C ARG A 81 2.71 -22.11 15.22
N ARG A 82 3.74 -21.84 16.03
CA ARG A 82 4.07 -22.70 17.18
C ARG A 82 2.90 -22.85 18.17
N TYR A 83 2.19 -21.77 18.46
CA TYR A 83 1.20 -21.74 19.54
C TYR A 83 -0.25 -21.91 19.08
N ALA A 84 -0.59 -21.55 17.85
CA ALA A 84 -1.98 -21.56 17.35
C ALA A 84 -2.23 -22.63 16.27
N GLU A 85 -1.24 -23.02 15.47
CA GLU A 85 -1.42 -24.04 14.42
C GLU A 85 -1.77 -25.40 15.05
N GLY A 86 -2.79 -26.06 14.51
CA GLY A 86 -3.39 -27.25 15.10
C GLY A 86 -4.30 -26.98 16.29
N GLY A 87 -4.40 -25.74 16.78
CA GLY A 87 -5.25 -25.34 17.90
C GLY A 87 -6.75 -25.30 17.58
N LEU A 88 -7.58 -25.34 18.63
CA LEU A 88 -9.04 -25.23 18.55
C LEU A 88 -9.47 -23.82 18.98
N ILE A 89 -10.26 -23.13 18.17
CA ILE A 89 -10.86 -21.85 18.54
C ILE A 89 -12.03 -22.12 19.48
N GLU A 90 -11.93 -21.69 20.74
CA GLU A 90 -12.91 -21.98 21.79
C GLU A 90 -13.92 -20.86 21.96
N HIS A 91 -13.48 -19.62 21.81
CA HIS A 91 -14.35 -18.46 22.01
C HIS A 91 -13.83 -17.25 21.23
N VAL A 92 -14.76 -16.39 20.79
CA VAL A 92 -14.45 -15.06 20.27
C VAL A 92 -15.21 -14.02 21.08
N SER A 93 -14.51 -13.03 21.62
CA SER A 93 -15.11 -12.04 22.51
C SER A 93 -14.63 -10.63 22.21
N GLN A 94 -15.36 -9.65 22.73
CA GLN A 94 -15.01 -8.24 22.70
C GLN A 94 -15.16 -7.70 24.14
N PRO A 95 -14.12 -7.07 24.70
CA PRO A 95 -14.27 -6.36 25.97
C PRO A 95 -15.31 -5.22 25.84
N PRO A 96 -16.15 -4.99 26.87
CA PRO A 96 -17.24 -4.02 26.79
C PRO A 96 -16.79 -2.64 26.35
N TRP A 97 -17.45 -2.09 25.34
CA TRP A 97 -17.20 -0.75 24.79
C TRP A 97 -15.78 -0.49 24.23
N GLU A 98 -14.97 -1.53 24.11
CA GLU A 98 -13.62 -1.43 23.57
C GLU A 98 -13.57 -1.91 22.11
N ARG A 99 -12.67 -1.29 21.34
CA ARG A 99 -12.39 -1.72 19.97
C ARG A 99 -11.29 -2.77 19.96
N ILE A 100 -11.58 -3.89 20.63
CA ILE A 100 -10.67 -5.02 20.82
C ILE A 100 -11.45 -6.29 20.54
N LEU A 101 -10.86 -7.19 19.76
CA LEU A 101 -11.41 -8.51 19.49
C LEU A 101 -10.42 -9.56 19.99
N GLN A 102 -10.92 -10.51 20.78
CA GLN A 102 -10.12 -11.54 21.44
C GLN A 102 -10.57 -12.91 20.97
N PHE A 103 -9.62 -13.73 20.51
CA PHE A 103 -9.82 -15.13 20.21
C PHE A 103 -9.15 -15.97 21.29
N ASP A 104 -9.92 -16.80 21.98
CA ASP A 104 -9.40 -17.78 22.92
C ASP A 104 -9.25 -19.12 22.22
N ILE A 105 -8.03 -19.66 22.26
CA ILE A 105 -7.63 -20.84 21.50
C ILE A 105 -6.92 -21.81 22.43
N THR A 106 -7.36 -23.06 22.42
CA THR A 106 -6.58 -24.16 23.01
C THR A 106 -5.61 -24.68 21.96
N GLY A 107 -4.36 -24.21 22.06
CA GLY A 107 -3.26 -24.55 21.16
C GLY A 107 -2.41 -25.75 21.62
N PRO A 108 -1.43 -26.19 20.82
CA PRO A 108 -0.56 -27.32 21.16
C PRO A 108 0.28 -27.09 22.42
N GLU A 109 0.65 -25.84 22.69
CA GLU A 109 1.46 -25.41 23.84
C GLU A 109 0.58 -24.91 25.01
N GLY A 110 -0.72 -25.19 24.96
CA GLY A 110 -1.72 -24.77 25.96
C GLY A 110 -2.61 -23.62 25.49
N ALA A 111 -3.46 -23.14 26.41
CA ALA A 111 -4.40 -22.05 26.14
C ALA A 111 -3.65 -20.73 25.84
N ILE A 112 -4.06 -20.08 24.76
CA ILE A 112 -3.56 -18.78 24.31
C ILE A 112 -4.74 -17.86 23.98
N SER A 113 -4.46 -16.56 23.97
CA SER A 113 -5.39 -15.56 23.45
C SER A 113 -4.72 -14.74 22.35
N ILE A 114 -5.42 -14.55 21.24
CA ILE A 114 -5.02 -13.62 20.18
C ILE A 114 -5.84 -12.35 20.34
N ILE A 115 -5.16 -11.23 20.54
CA ILE A 115 -5.80 -9.92 20.70
C ILE A 115 -5.58 -9.09 19.46
N CYS A 116 -6.68 -8.62 18.87
CA CYS A 116 -6.71 -7.69 17.76
C CYS A 116 -7.19 -6.33 18.23
N GLU A 117 -6.40 -5.30 17.98
CA GLU A 117 -6.74 -3.91 18.27
C GLU A 117 -6.82 -3.17 16.93
N PRO A 118 -7.95 -3.19 16.20
CA PRO A 118 -8.03 -2.66 14.83
C PRO A 118 -8.25 -1.14 14.79
N MET A 119 -7.43 -0.38 15.52
CA MET A 119 -7.53 1.08 15.60
C MET A 119 -6.43 1.75 14.78
N GLU A 120 -6.79 2.65 13.87
CA GLU A 120 -5.80 3.43 13.09
C GLU A 120 -4.73 4.05 14.01
N ARG A 121 -3.48 4.08 13.53
CA ARG A 121 -2.28 4.53 14.24
C ARG A 121 -1.91 3.79 15.52
N ARG A 122 -2.79 2.97 16.09
CA ARG A 122 -2.60 2.20 17.33
C ARG A 122 -2.82 0.72 17.11
N SER A 123 -2.91 0.29 15.86
CA SER A 123 -3.31 -1.05 15.53
C SER A 123 -2.26 -2.03 15.99
N ASN A 124 -2.73 -3.15 16.53
CA ASN A 124 -1.84 -4.15 17.07
C ASN A 124 -2.48 -5.54 16.99
N LEU A 125 -1.60 -6.54 16.91
CA LEU A 125 -1.94 -7.94 16.99
C LEU A 125 -1.02 -8.54 18.06
N LEU A 126 -1.58 -9.10 19.12
CA LEU A 126 -0.82 -9.62 20.25
C LEU A 126 -1.13 -11.11 20.43
N LEU A 127 -0.09 -11.89 20.71
CA LEU A 127 -0.21 -13.27 21.13
C LEU A 127 0.06 -13.34 22.63
N ILE A 128 -0.88 -13.90 23.39
CA ILE A 128 -0.85 -13.94 24.85
C ILE A 128 -0.95 -15.39 25.32
N GLN A 129 -0.18 -15.73 26.35
CA GLN A 129 -0.34 -16.96 27.10
C GLN A 129 -0.29 -16.67 28.59
N LYS A 130 -1.27 -17.18 29.35
CA LYS A 130 -1.37 -16.99 30.83
C LYS A 130 -1.29 -15.51 31.24
N GLY A 131 -1.94 -14.62 30.48
CA GLY A 131 -1.95 -13.18 30.73
C GLY A 131 -0.65 -12.44 30.34
N ILE A 132 0.38 -13.15 29.87
CA ILE A 132 1.66 -12.58 29.44
C ILE A 132 1.71 -12.50 27.92
N ILE A 133 2.14 -11.35 27.40
CA ILE A 133 2.39 -11.13 25.98
C ILE A 133 3.61 -11.97 25.58
N LEU A 134 3.40 -12.97 24.74
CA LEU A 134 4.49 -13.71 24.11
C LEU A 134 5.19 -12.82 23.10
N ASP A 135 4.40 -12.20 22.21
CA ASP A 135 4.89 -11.28 21.18
C ASP A 135 3.72 -10.42 20.65
N CYS A 136 4.01 -9.34 19.93
CA CYS A 136 3.05 -8.40 19.36
C CYS A 136 3.62 -7.71 18.11
N MET A 137 2.74 -7.36 17.17
CA MET A 137 3.11 -6.76 15.89
C MET A 137 3.73 -5.37 16.09
N ARG A 138 3.12 -4.57 16.97
CA ARG A 138 3.63 -3.24 17.34
C ARG A 138 4.16 -3.26 18.77
N ARG A 139 5.42 -2.86 18.92
CA ARG A 139 6.07 -2.63 20.22
C ARG A 139 5.66 -1.26 20.76
N VAL A 140 5.07 -1.23 21.95
CA VAL A 140 4.71 0.03 22.64
C VAL A 140 5.42 0.05 23.98
N GLY A 141 6.46 0.88 24.07
CA GLY A 141 7.26 1.05 25.27
C GLY A 141 6.77 2.18 26.19
N PRO A 142 7.43 2.38 27.34
CA PRO A 142 7.05 3.38 28.34
C PRO A 142 7.05 4.82 27.84
N ASP A 143 7.86 5.12 26.82
CA ASP A 143 7.94 6.45 26.21
C ASP A 143 6.68 6.83 25.44
N GLU A 144 5.98 5.84 24.88
CA GLU A 144 4.75 6.04 24.11
C GLU A 144 3.50 5.89 24.99
N ASN A 145 3.49 4.89 25.88
CA ASN A 145 2.37 4.64 26.77
C ASN A 145 2.84 4.17 28.15
N ARG A 146 2.64 5.02 29.16
CA ARG A 146 3.03 4.73 30.55
C ARG A 146 2.05 3.83 31.29
N TYR A 147 0.79 3.78 30.85
CA TYR A 147 -0.25 3.00 31.51
C TYR A 147 -0.18 1.52 31.12
N ARG A 148 0.03 1.27 29.83
CA ARG A 148 -0.01 -0.06 29.24
C ARG A 148 1.13 -0.23 28.24
N LEU A 149 1.95 -1.25 28.47
CA LEU A 149 3.03 -1.66 27.58
C LEU A 149 2.54 -2.75 26.62
N SER A 150 3.08 -2.78 25.40
CA SER A 150 2.91 -3.88 24.46
C SER A 150 4.29 -4.38 24.08
N LEU A 151 4.86 -5.24 24.92
CA LEU A 151 6.20 -5.79 24.80
C LEU A 151 6.20 -7.27 25.24
N PRO A 152 7.10 -8.12 24.70
CA PRO A 152 7.24 -9.50 25.13
C PRO A 152 7.54 -9.61 26.62
N ALA A 153 7.06 -10.68 27.25
CA ALA A 153 7.23 -10.97 28.68
C ALA A 153 6.58 -9.96 29.65
N HIS A 154 5.73 -9.05 29.15
CA HIS A 154 4.91 -8.18 29.98
C HIS A 154 3.47 -8.67 30.07
N GLU A 155 2.80 -8.36 31.18
CA GLU A 155 1.38 -8.62 31.35
C GLU A 155 0.54 -7.79 30.37
N TYR A 156 -0.44 -8.43 29.73
CA TYR A 156 -1.42 -7.73 28.93
C TYR A 156 -2.43 -7.02 29.82
N LYS A 157 -2.65 -5.74 29.53
CA LYS A 157 -3.69 -4.92 30.19
C LYS A 157 -4.64 -4.38 29.13
N LEU A 158 -5.89 -4.17 29.48
CA LEU A 158 -6.84 -3.44 28.63
C LEU A 158 -6.47 -1.94 28.60
N PRO A 159 -6.97 -1.18 27.61
CA PRO A 159 -6.96 0.27 27.66
C PRO A 159 -7.58 0.79 28.96
N PRO A 160 -7.17 1.97 29.45
CA PRO A 160 -7.80 2.57 30.61
C PRO A 160 -9.28 2.84 30.31
N PRO A 161 -10.20 2.52 31.24
CA PRO A 161 -11.63 2.74 31.03
C PRO A 161 -11.95 4.19 30.66
N GLN A 162 -12.89 4.37 29.74
CA GLN A 162 -13.37 5.70 29.36
C GLN A 162 -14.24 6.30 30.49
N THR A 163 -13.79 7.39 31.09
CA THR A 163 -14.53 8.10 32.14
C THR A 163 -15.41 9.20 31.57
N GLY A 164 -16.60 9.42 32.16
CA GLY A 164 -17.47 10.54 31.82
C GLY A 164 -18.30 10.34 30.54
N LYS A 165 -18.41 9.10 30.06
CA LYS A 165 -19.30 8.71 28.96
C LYS A 165 -20.41 7.81 29.46
N ALA A 166 -21.62 7.99 28.94
CA ALA A 166 -22.78 7.16 29.24
C ALA A 166 -22.90 5.97 28.29
N ASP A 167 -23.56 4.93 28.76
CA ASP A 167 -23.94 3.77 27.95
C ASP A 167 -25.10 4.15 27.02
N PRO A 168 -24.94 4.05 25.68
CA PRO A 168 -25.98 4.45 24.73
C PRO A 168 -27.24 3.58 24.79
N THR A 169 -27.20 2.41 25.44
CA THR A 169 -28.36 1.51 25.60
C THR A 169 -29.23 1.88 26.80
N GLN A 170 -28.71 2.69 27.73
CA GLN A 170 -29.37 3.02 29.00
C GLN A 170 -29.59 4.52 29.18
N VAL A 171 -29.11 5.36 28.26
CA VAL A 171 -29.17 6.81 28.42
C VAL A 171 -30.60 7.34 28.44
N SER A 172 -30.88 8.19 29.43
CA SER A 172 -32.15 8.88 29.61
C SER A 172 -32.23 10.18 28.81
N LEU A 173 -33.44 10.71 28.63
CA LEU A 173 -33.65 12.02 28.00
C LEU A 173 -32.94 13.14 28.77
N GLU A 174 -33.03 13.12 30.11
CA GLU A 174 -32.41 14.10 31.00
C GLU A 174 -30.88 14.14 30.84
N GLU A 175 -30.24 12.98 30.63
CA GLU A 175 -28.81 12.92 30.34
C GLU A 175 -28.48 13.50 28.96
N VAL A 176 -29.29 13.20 27.94
CA VAL A 176 -29.12 13.79 26.60
C VAL A 176 -29.25 15.31 26.67
N GLU A 177 -30.26 15.84 27.35
CA GLU A 177 -30.41 17.28 27.61
C GLU A 177 -29.16 17.85 28.27
N SER A 178 -28.61 17.17 29.28
CA SER A 178 -27.39 17.57 29.97
C SER A 178 -26.17 17.59 29.03
N PHE A 179 -26.06 16.66 28.07
CA PHE A 179 -24.96 16.63 27.11
C PHE A 179 -24.91 17.89 26.24
N PHE A 180 -26.07 18.37 25.80
CA PHE A 180 -26.19 19.56 24.97
C PHE A 180 -26.14 20.85 25.80
N ALA A 181 -26.69 20.85 27.02
CA ALA A 181 -26.63 22.00 27.94
C ALA A 181 -25.19 22.30 28.39
N GLN A 182 -24.36 21.27 28.57
CA GLN A 182 -22.92 21.41 28.92
C GLN A 182 -22.03 21.71 27.69
N ASN A 183 -22.60 22.13 26.57
CA ASN A 183 -21.82 22.47 25.39
C ASN A 183 -21.43 23.96 25.40
N ASP A 184 -20.16 24.23 25.70
CA ASP A 184 -19.63 25.60 25.77
C ASP A 184 -19.23 26.19 24.40
N ASP A 185 -19.19 25.38 23.33
CA ASP A 185 -18.78 25.82 21.99
C ASP A 185 -19.99 25.93 21.03
N PRO A 186 -20.41 27.15 20.63
CA PRO A 186 -21.54 27.37 19.72
C PRO A 186 -21.33 26.81 18.32
N LYS A 187 -20.08 26.56 17.90
CA LYS A 187 -19.75 26.03 16.57
C LYS A 187 -19.74 24.50 16.53
N ARG A 188 -19.82 23.85 17.70
CA ARG A 188 -19.77 22.40 17.79
C ARG A 188 -21.02 21.78 17.16
N LYS A 189 -20.81 20.74 16.37
CA LYS A 189 -21.89 19.97 15.74
C LYS A 189 -22.50 18.98 16.73
N ALA A 190 -23.79 18.71 16.62
CA ALA A 190 -24.49 17.77 17.50
C ALA A 190 -23.84 16.38 17.53
N GLN A 191 -23.42 15.87 16.37
CA GLN A 191 -22.72 14.58 16.26
C GLN A 191 -21.40 14.53 17.05
N GLN A 192 -20.70 15.66 17.20
CA GLN A 192 -19.47 15.74 17.99
C GLN A 192 -19.76 15.73 19.50
N VAL A 193 -20.92 16.23 19.93
CA VAL A 193 -21.36 16.14 21.33
C VAL A 193 -21.63 14.69 21.67
N LEU A 194 -22.47 14.01 20.88
CA LEU A 194 -22.83 12.60 21.08
C LEU A 194 -21.60 11.68 21.12
N ALA A 195 -20.71 11.76 20.13
CA ALA A 195 -19.50 10.93 20.08
C ALA A 195 -18.55 11.15 21.27
N SER A 196 -18.59 12.33 21.91
CA SER A 196 -17.78 12.62 23.10
C SER A 196 -18.41 12.17 24.41
N ARG A 197 -19.74 12.02 24.46
CA ARG A 197 -20.50 11.72 25.67
C ARG A 197 -21.00 10.29 25.75
N LEU A 198 -21.02 9.56 24.64
CA LEU A 198 -21.49 8.18 24.57
C LEU A 198 -20.35 7.19 24.33
N LEU A 199 -20.44 6.03 24.98
CA LEU A 199 -19.54 4.90 24.77
C LEU A 199 -19.80 4.25 23.40
N GLY A 200 -18.74 3.81 22.72
CA GLY A 200 -18.82 3.04 21.47
C GLY A 200 -19.38 3.75 20.23
N ILE A 201 -19.94 4.96 20.37
CA ILE A 201 -20.53 5.73 19.26
C ILE A 201 -19.43 6.35 18.40
N SER A 202 -19.33 5.87 17.15
CA SER A 202 -18.43 6.43 16.14
C SER A 202 -18.98 7.73 15.54
N PRO A 203 -18.14 8.56 14.88
CA PRO A 203 -18.64 9.73 14.16
C PRO A 203 -19.70 9.42 13.10
N LEU A 204 -19.66 8.21 12.51
CA LEU A 204 -20.67 7.80 11.53
C LEU A 204 -22.03 7.54 12.22
N ILE A 205 -22.04 6.76 13.30
CA ILE A 205 -23.25 6.51 14.10
C ILE A 205 -23.81 7.83 14.62
N ALA A 206 -22.97 8.72 15.15
CA ALA A 206 -23.41 10.01 15.67
C ALA A 206 -24.05 10.90 14.59
N LYS A 207 -23.49 10.92 13.38
CA LYS A 207 -24.08 11.63 12.23
C LYS A 207 -25.43 11.04 11.85
N GLU A 208 -25.54 9.72 11.84
CA GLU A 208 -26.78 9.03 11.51
C GLU A 208 -27.89 9.32 12.53
N ILE A 209 -27.58 9.32 13.83
CA ILE A 209 -28.53 9.69 14.89
C ILE A 209 -29.05 11.12 14.68
N VAL A 210 -28.14 12.07 14.44
CA VAL A 210 -28.51 13.48 14.23
C VAL A 210 -29.33 13.63 12.95
N TYR A 211 -28.95 12.94 11.87
CA TYR A 211 -29.68 12.97 10.61
C TYR A 211 -31.11 12.43 10.78
N ARG A 212 -31.30 11.33 11.49
CA ARG A 212 -32.64 10.79 11.77
C ARG A 212 -33.51 11.72 12.61
N ALA A 213 -32.89 12.52 13.48
CA ALA A 213 -33.61 13.48 14.32
C ALA A 213 -34.00 14.76 13.58
N SER A 214 -33.19 15.26 12.65
CA SER A 214 -33.37 16.61 12.07
C SER A 214 -33.32 16.70 10.54
N GLY A 215 -32.93 15.63 9.85
CA GLY A 215 -32.64 15.62 8.42
C GLY A 215 -31.30 16.27 8.02
N ASP A 216 -30.52 16.79 8.98
CA ASP A 216 -29.19 17.37 8.74
C ASP A 216 -28.13 16.78 9.68
N ALA A 217 -27.27 15.91 9.15
CA ALA A 217 -26.17 15.29 9.88
C ALA A 217 -25.14 16.29 10.44
N ASN A 218 -25.15 17.55 9.99
CA ASN A 218 -24.22 18.60 10.39
C ASN A 218 -24.85 19.69 11.27
N GLN A 219 -26.08 19.48 11.75
CA GLN A 219 -26.78 20.39 12.66
C GLN A 219 -25.88 20.83 13.83
N LYS A 220 -25.95 22.11 14.19
CA LYS A 220 -25.23 22.63 15.35
C LYS A 220 -25.83 22.09 16.64
N ALA A 221 -24.99 21.89 17.65
CA ALA A 221 -25.43 21.42 18.96
C ALA A 221 -26.45 22.36 19.62
N THR A 222 -26.36 23.67 19.38
CA THR A 222 -27.28 24.68 19.92
C THR A 222 -28.66 24.65 19.27
N GLU A 223 -28.78 24.05 18.10
CA GLU A 223 -30.02 23.96 17.31
C GLU A 223 -30.67 22.58 17.45
N ALA A 224 -30.01 21.63 18.13
CA ALA A 224 -30.48 20.27 18.30
C ALA A 224 -31.61 20.18 19.32
N ASP A 225 -32.64 19.40 19.02
CA ASP A 225 -33.71 19.04 19.96
C ASP A 225 -33.32 17.75 20.71
N PRO A 226 -33.05 17.80 22.02
CA PRO A 226 -32.65 16.63 22.81
C PRO A 226 -33.68 15.49 22.76
N SER A 227 -34.97 15.79 22.65
CA SER A 227 -36.04 14.79 22.62
C SER A 227 -36.01 13.98 21.33
N LEU A 228 -35.91 14.67 20.19
CA LEU A 228 -35.78 14.02 18.88
C LEU A 228 -34.47 13.24 18.76
N ILE A 229 -33.38 13.77 19.31
CA ILE A 229 -32.08 13.09 19.36
C ILE A 229 -32.16 11.82 20.21
N HIS A 230 -32.83 11.85 21.37
CA HIS A 230 -33.00 10.69 22.23
C HIS A 230 -33.84 9.60 21.55
N GLU A 231 -34.93 9.97 20.88
CA GLU A 231 -35.76 9.04 20.11
C GLU A 231 -34.99 8.40 18.94
N ALA A 232 -34.24 9.21 18.18
CA ALA A 232 -33.40 8.72 17.08
C ALA A 232 -32.28 7.79 17.58
N LEU A 233 -31.64 8.16 18.70
CA LEU A 233 -30.63 7.32 19.36
C LEU A 233 -31.21 5.97 19.74
N ARG A 234 -32.37 5.94 20.41
CA ARG A 234 -33.05 4.70 20.81
C ARG A 234 -33.40 3.84 19.60
N THR A 235 -34.00 4.44 18.57
CA THR A 235 -34.41 3.75 17.34
C THR A 235 -33.23 3.08 16.66
N LEU A 236 -32.05 3.72 16.67
CA LEU A 236 -30.85 3.17 16.06
C LEU A 236 -30.15 2.14 16.96
N VAL A 237 -30.02 2.40 18.27
CA VAL A 237 -29.20 1.60 19.19
C VAL A 237 -29.94 0.38 19.74
N GLU A 238 -31.26 0.44 19.90
CA GLU A 238 -32.03 -0.68 20.47
C GLU A 238 -31.91 -1.98 19.64
N PRO A 239 -32.01 -1.96 18.29
CA PRO A 239 -31.75 -3.15 17.48
C PRO A 239 -30.30 -3.66 17.63
N LEU A 240 -29.32 -2.75 17.69
CA LEU A 240 -27.90 -3.10 17.86
C LEU A 240 -27.63 -3.77 19.21
N ALA A 241 -28.26 -3.28 20.28
CA ALA A 241 -28.19 -3.89 21.61
C ALA A 241 -28.81 -5.30 21.63
N LYS A 242 -29.86 -5.51 20.84
CA LYS A 242 -30.51 -6.82 20.62
C LYS A 242 -29.77 -7.72 19.63
N ARG A 243 -28.59 -7.31 19.14
CA ARG A 243 -27.78 -8.04 18.15
C ARG A 243 -28.51 -8.28 16.82
N GLN A 244 -29.40 -7.36 16.46
CA GLN A 244 -30.16 -7.39 15.20
C GLN A 244 -29.43 -6.59 14.13
N TRP A 245 -28.36 -7.17 13.60
CA TRP A 245 -27.49 -6.51 12.63
C TRP A 245 -28.14 -6.43 11.25
N GLN A 246 -27.96 -5.30 10.58
CA GLN A 246 -28.33 -5.09 9.18
C GLN A 246 -27.08 -4.63 8.43
N PRO A 247 -26.18 -5.56 8.06
CA PRO A 247 -24.95 -5.21 7.38
C PRO A 247 -25.25 -4.61 6.01
N GLY A 248 -24.51 -3.57 5.64
CA GLY A 248 -24.64 -2.93 4.35
C GLY A 248 -23.47 -2.03 4.01
N ILE A 249 -23.48 -1.53 2.78
CA ILE A 249 -22.44 -0.68 2.22
C ILE A 249 -23.03 0.57 1.57
N VAL A 250 -22.19 1.60 1.46
CA VAL A 250 -22.48 2.81 0.68
C VAL A 250 -21.52 2.87 -0.50
N GLU A 251 -22.07 3.00 -1.70
CA GLU A 251 -21.32 2.96 -2.95
C GLU A 251 -21.50 4.26 -3.75
N ASN A 252 -20.44 4.73 -4.40
CA ASN A 252 -20.49 5.83 -5.36
C ASN A 252 -19.71 5.45 -6.63
N GLU A 253 -19.55 6.38 -7.58
CA GLU A 253 -18.82 6.13 -8.84
C GLU A 253 -17.36 5.67 -8.64
N ALA A 254 -16.74 5.99 -7.50
CA ALA A 254 -15.37 5.59 -7.17
C ALA A 254 -15.30 4.25 -6.41
N GLY A 255 -16.44 3.62 -6.10
CA GLY A 255 -16.54 2.35 -5.39
C GLY A 255 -17.17 2.47 -4.00
N VAL A 256 -16.88 1.49 -3.14
CA VAL A 256 -17.45 1.41 -1.79
C VAL A 256 -16.76 2.42 -0.86
N THR A 257 -17.54 3.29 -0.22
CA THR A 257 -17.04 4.42 0.58
C THR A 257 -17.33 4.30 2.07
N ALA A 258 -18.32 3.49 2.45
CA ALA A 258 -18.61 3.18 3.85
C ALA A 258 -19.27 1.81 3.97
N TYR A 259 -19.25 1.28 5.19
CA TYR A 259 -19.99 0.11 5.62
C TYR A 259 -20.65 0.39 6.97
N SER A 260 -21.66 -0.40 7.32
CA SER A 260 -22.34 -0.33 8.61
C SER A 260 -22.99 -1.67 8.96
N VAL A 261 -23.42 -1.77 10.23
CA VAL A 261 -24.24 -2.89 10.75
C VAL A 261 -25.69 -2.46 11.00
N TYR A 262 -26.09 -1.34 10.39
CA TYR A 262 -27.41 -0.71 10.44
C TYR A 262 -27.66 0.07 9.14
N PRO A 263 -28.92 0.33 8.74
CA PRO A 263 -29.22 1.18 7.58
C PRO A 263 -28.72 2.60 7.77
N ILE A 264 -28.01 3.16 6.77
CA ILE A 264 -27.58 4.56 6.81
C ILE A 264 -28.55 5.39 5.95
N GLU A 265 -29.43 6.16 6.60
CA GLU A 265 -30.40 7.02 5.92
C GLU A 265 -29.74 8.31 5.44
N SER A 266 -28.69 8.77 6.13
CA SER A 266 -27.93 9.97 5.74
C SER A 266 -27.17 9.83 4.42
N LEU A 267 -27.05 8.61 3.88
CA LEU A 267 -26.34 8.29 2.64
C LEU A 267 -27.26 7.47 1.73
N SER A 268 -27.88 8.13 0.75
CA SER A 268 -28.94 7.55 -0.11
C SER A 268 -28.53 6.34 -0.96
N THR A 269 -27.23 6.11 -1.16
CA THR A 269 -26.69 4.96 -1.89
C THR A 269 -26.38 3.76 -1.00
N TRP A 270 -26.85 3.78 0.24
CA TRP A 270 -26.75 2.62 1.13
C TRP A 270 -27.58 1.44 0.60
N ARG A 271 -26.99 0.24 0.65
CA ARG A 271 -27.68 -1.01 0.35
C ARG A 271 -27.25 -2.12 1.32
N ALA A 272 -28.19 -3.01 1.64
CA ALA A 272 -27.92 -4.18 2.45
C ALA A 272 -27.00 -5.18 1.72
N THR A 273 -26.27 -5.96 2.52
CA THR A 273 -25.41 -7.09 2.12
C THR A 273 -25.84 -8.33 2.90
N ASN A 274 -25.41 -9.53 2.50
CA ASN A 274 -25.84 -10.77 3.17
C ASN A 274 -25.12 -10.99 4.51
N SER A 275 -23.90 -10.48 4.67
CA SER A 275 -23.12 -10.56 5.91
C SER A 275 -22.24 -9.34 6.11
N LEU A 276 -21.73 -9.14 7.32
CA LEU A 276 -20.76 -8.08 7.58
C LEU A 276 -19.43 -8.38 6.89
N THR A 277 -19.03 -9.65 6.82
CA THR A 277 -17.88 -10.08 6.01
C THR A 277 -17.99 -9.61 4.55
N GLU A 278 -19.15 -9.73 3.92
CA GLU A 278 -19.36 -9.28 2.54
C GLU A 278 -19.13 -7.75 2.45
N ALA A 279 -19.73 -6.99 3.36
CA ALA A 279 -19.57 -5.53 3.42
C ALA A 279 -18.11 -5.09 3.63
N LEU A 280 -17.40 -5.72 4.57
CA LEU A 280 -16.00 -5.39 4.86
C LEU A 280 -15.07 -5.80 3.71
N THR A 281 -15.34 -6.93 3.06
CA THR A 281 -14.58 -7.38 1.88
C THR A 281 -14.76 -6.41 0.72
N ALA A 282 -15.99 -5.94 0.48
CA ALA A 282 -16.27 -4.95 -0.55
C ALA A 282 -15.60 -3.59 -0.27
N TYR A 283 -15.48 -3.19 1.00
CA TYR A 283 -14.85 -1.92 1.39
C TYR A 283 -13.32 -1.96 1.37
N TYR A 284 -12.71 -2.98 1.99
CA TYR A 284 -11.25 -3.05 2.13
C TYR A 284 -10.56 -3.76 0.96
N GLY A 285 -11.32 -4.52 0.15
CA GLY A 285 -10.77 -5.58 -0.68
C GLY A 285 -10.34 -6.79 0.16
N ALA A 286 -10.16 -7.93 -0.50
CA ALA A 286 -9.59 -9.12 0.12
C ALA A 286 -8.11 -9.27 -0.31
N PRO A 287 -7.18 -9.62 0.59
CA PRO A 287 -5.80 -9.97 0.23
C PRO A 287 -5.74 -11.38 -0.39
N VAL A 288 -6.48 -11.56 -1.48
CA VAL A 288 -6.61 -12.78 -2.25
C VAL A 288 -6.17 -12.49 -3.70
N GLY A 289 -5.85 -13.53 -4.46
CA GLY A 289 -5.46 -13.36 -5.86
C GLY A 289 -4.23 -12.46 -6.08
N GLU A 290 -4.28 -11.61 -7.11
CA GLU A 290 -3.17 -10.73 -7.54
C GLU A 290 -2.84 -9.61 -6.53
N ASP A 291 -3.85 -9.11 -5.81
CA ASP A 291 -3.68 -8.01 -4.86
C ASP A 291 -2.83 -8.39 -3.65
N ALA A 292 -2.80 -9.68 -3.28
CA ALA A 292 -1.97 -10.21 -2.20
C ALA A 292 -0.46 -9.99 -2.41
N TYR A 293 -0.02 -9.85 -3.67
CA TYR A 293 1.38 -9.67 -4.03
C TYR A 293 1.73 -8.24 -4.39
N ARG A 294 0.79 -7.29 -4.31
CA ARG A 294 1.02 -5.91 -4.73
C ARG A 294 2.23 -5.29 -4.05
N ALA A 295 2.35 -5.44 -2.73
CA ALA A 295 3.50 -4.94 -1.96
C ALA A 295 4.83 -5.58 -2.39
N ALA A 296 4.82 -6.89 -2.68
CA ALA A 296 5.99 -7.62 -3.18
C ALA A 296 6.43 -7.16 -4.58
N LYS A 297 5.49 -6.78 -5.44
CA LYS A 297 5.76 -6.28 -6.79
C LYS A 297 6.31 -4.86 -6.83
N VAL A 298 5.95 -3.99 -5.86
CA VAL A 298 6.37 -2.57 -5.82
C VAL A 298 7.87 -2.38 -6.04
N PRO A 299 8.78 -2.98 -5.25
CA PRO A 299 10.19 -2.70 -5.41
C PRO A 299 10.74 -3.21 -6.74
N VAL A 300 10.26 -4.37 -7.23
CA VAL A 300 10.62 -4.92 -8.56
C VAL A 300 10.17 -3.98 -9.67
N HIS A 301 8.95 -3.43 -9.57
CA HIS A 301 8.41 -2.47 -10.51
C HIS A 301 9.22 -1.16 -10.53
N GLU A 302 9.65 -0.66 -9.37
CA GLU A 302 10.52 0.52 -9.26
C GLU A 302 11.87 0.30 -9.96
N ALA A 303 12.48 -0.89 -9.79
CA ALA A 303 13.74 -1.20 -10.45
C ALA A 303 13.60 -1.35 -11.97
N ILE A 304 12.51 -1.93 -12.46
CA ILE A 304 12.21 -1.98 -13.90
C ILE A 304 12.08 -0.55 -14.45
N LYS A 305 11.35 0.33 -13.76
CA LYS A 305 11.21 1.74 -14.15
C LYS A 305 12.56 2.47 -14.15
N GLU A 306 13.41 2.24 -13.15
CA GLU A 306 14.75 2.84 -13.09
C GLU A 306 15.63 2.36 -14.26
N ALA A 307 15.58 1.06 -14.58
CA ALA A 307 16.29 0.47 -15.72
C ALA A 307 15.80 1.07 -17.04
N GLN A 308 14.49 1.14 -17.24
CA GLN A 308 13.87 1.76 -18.43
C GLN A 308 14.28 3.23 -18.58
N ALA A 309 14.31 4.00 -17.49
CA ALA A 309 14.74 5.40 -17.52
C ALA A 309 16.21 5.54 -17.93
N LYS A 310 17.11 4.72 -17.38
CA LYS A 310 18.55 4.72 -17.72
C LYS A 310 18.79 4.32 -19.17
N LEU A 311 18.14 3.24 -19.62
CA LEU A 311 18.25 2.76 -21.00
C LEU A 311 17.64 3.76 -22.00
N GLY A 312 16.52 4.39 -21.65
CA GLY A 312 15.90 5.45 -22.45
C GLY A 312 16.80 6.68 -22.59
N ALA A 313 17.43 7.12 -21.50
CA ALA A 313 18.41 8.22 -21.55
C ALA A 313 19.64 7.86 -22.40
N ARG A 314 20.14 6.62 -22.28
CA ARG A 314 21.24 6.10 -23.11
C ARG A 314 20.85 6.07 -24.59
N LEU A 315 19.66 5.56 -24.92
CA LEU A 315 19.16 5.51 -26.29
C LEU A 315 19.05 6.91 -26.89
N ALA A 316 18.43 7.86 -26.17
CA ALA A 316 18.29 9.23 -26.63
C ALA A 316 19.66 9.92 -26.85
N SER A 317 20.67 9.58 -26.05
CA SER A 317 22.04 10.06 -26.25
C SER A 317 22.69 9.46 -27.51
N LEU A 318 22.53 8.15 -27.73
CA LEU A 318 23.06 7.46 -28.90
C LEU A 318 22.38 7.93 -30.19
N GLU A 319 21.07 8.16 -30.16
CA GLU A 319 20.29 8.69 -31.29
C GLU A 319 20.69 10.12 -31.64
N ARG A 320 20.99 10.97 -30.64
CA ARG A 320 21.57 12.29 -30.88
C ARG A 320 22.92 12.21 -31.60
N SER A 321 23.78 11.26 -31.23
CA SER A 321 25.05 11.01 -31.92
C SER A 321 24.88 10.50 -33.37
N MET A 322 23.72 9.96 -33.75
CA MET A 322 23.41 9.62 -35.14
C MET A 322 22.99 10.84 -35.96
N THR A 323 22.41 11.88 -35.36
CA THR A 323 22.11 13.14 -36.07
C THR A 323 23.41 13.79 -36.58
N ASP A 324 24.51 13.64 -35.85
CA ASP A 324 25.86 14.06 -36.28
C ASP A 324 26.33 13.33 -37.57
N GLN A 325 25.71 12.21 -37.97
CA GLN A 325 26.02 11.52 -39.23
C GLN A 325 25.66 12.36 -40.46
N GLN A 326 24.59 13.17 -40.40
CA GLN A 326 24.23 14.06 -41.51
C GLN A 326 25.29 15.16 -41.68
N GLU A 327 25.85 15.68 -40.58
CA GLU A 327 26.97 16.63 -40.62
C GLU A 327 28.25 15.99 -41.17
N ARG A 328 28.44 14.68 -40.98
CA ARG A 328 29.56 13.94 -41.57
C ARG A 328 29.43 13.76 -43.08
N ASP A 329 28.24 13.50 -43.57
CA ASP A 329 28.00 13.43 -45.02
C ASP A 329 28.32 14.77 -45.68
N VAL A 330 27.99 15.89 -45.02
CA VAL A 330 28.40 17.23 -45.44
C VAL A 330 29.93 17.37 -45.47
N LEU A 331 30.67 16.85 -44.48
CA LEU A 331 32.14 16.88 -44.49
C LEU A 331 32.74 16.08 -45.66
N ARG A 332 32.17 14.91 -45.98
CA ARG A 332 32.59 14.09 -47.14
C ARG A 332 32.31 14.81 -48.45
N GLN A 333 31.07 15.29 -48.63
CA GLN A 333 30.64 16.05 -49.81
C GLN A 333 31.48 17.32 -50.00
N SER A 334 31.82 18.00 -48.90
CA SER A 334 32.69 19.18 -48.92
C SER A 334 34.08 18.85 -49.48
N GLY A 335 34.70 17.76 -49.01
CA GLY A 335 36.00 17.30 -49.51
C GLY A 335 35.96 16.92 -50.99
N GLU A 336 34.90 16.24 -51.43
CA GLU A 336 34.70 15.85 -52.84
C GLU A 336 34.47 17.06 -53.76
N LEU A 337 33.65 18.03 -53.33
CA LEU A 337 33.39 19.26 -54.07
C LEU A 337 34.64 20.14 -54.18
N ILE A 338 35.46 20.23 -53.13
CA ILE A 338 36.75 20.97 -53.20
C ILE A 338 37.66 20.36 -54.27
N LEU A 339 37.75 19.03 -54.36
CA LEU A 339 38.54 18.35 -55.40
C LEU A 339 37.93 18.56 -56.80
N ALA A 340 36.61 18.45 -56.94
CA ALA A 340 35.92 18.62 -58.22
C ALA A 340 36.12 20.03 -58.80
N TYR A 341 36.14 21.05 -57.95
CA TYR A 341 36.32 22.45 -58.33
C TYR A 341 37.77 22.95 -58.19
N GLN A 342 38.75 22.06 -57.97
CA GLN A 342 40.13 22.46 -57.62
C GLN A 342 40.79 23.43 -58.59
N TYR A 343 40.46 23.36 -59.89
CA TYR A 343 41.00 24.23 -60.94
C TYR A 343 40.21 25.54 -61.12
N ALA A 344 39.02 25.63 -60.54
CA ALA A 344 38.16 26.81 -60.56
C ALA A 344 38.30 27.70 -59.31
N LEU A 345 39.00 27.20 -58.27
CA LEU A 345 39.27 27.95 -57.05
C LEU A 345 40.30 29.07 -57.29
N GLN A 346 40.02 30.26 -56.78
CA GLN A 346 40.87 31.44 -56.90
C GLN A 346 41.83 31.58 -55.70
N SER A 347 42.99 32.19 -55.94
CA SER A 347 43.94 32.51 -54.87
C SER A 347 43.32 33.50 -53.87
N GLY A 348 43.39 33.18 -52.57
CA GLY A 348 42.79 33.99 -51.51
C GLY A 348 41.30 33.72 -51.24
N GLN A 349 40.67 32.77 -51.96
CA GLN A 349 39.28 32.40 -51.76
C GLN A 349 39.07 31.71 -50.40
N THR A 350 38.05 32.13 -49.67
CA THR A 350 37.73 31.64 -48.32
C THR A 350 36.50 30.73 -48.27
N GLU A 351 35.70 30.71 -49.34
CA GLU A 351 34.46 29.93 -49.42
C GLU A 351 34.24 29.40 -50.85
N LEU A 352 33.81 28.14 -50.96
CA LEU A 352 33.32 27.51 -52.19
C LEU A 352 31.81 27.30 -52.06
N LYS A 353 31.05 27.72 -53.07
CA LYS A 353 29.62 27.42 -53.21
C LYS A 353 29.45 26.46 -54.37
N ALA A 354 29.00 25.24 -54.08
CA ALA A 354 28.83 24.22 -55.10
C ALA A 354 27.69 23.27 -54.73
N GLN A 355 26.99 22.77 -55.74
CA GLN A 355 25.94 21.77 -55.59
C GLN A 355 26.54 20.37 -55.66
N TYR A 356 26.14 19.50 -54.75
CA TYR A 356 26.51 18.08 -54.80
C TYR A 356 25.58 17.29 -55.71
N ASP A 357 24.28 17.60 -55.69
CA ASP A 357 23.24 17.04 -56.56
C ASP A 357 22.46 18.20 -57.21
N ILE A 358 22.04 18.03 -58.47
CA ILE A 358 21.37 19.07 -59.27
C ILE A 358 20.05 19.57 -58.63
N ASP A 359 19.38 18.71 -57.87
CA ASP A 359 18.10 19.03 -57.21
C ASP A 359 18.27 19.58 -55.77
N LYS A 360 19.50 19.84 -55.32
CA LYS A 360 19.80 20.31 -53.96
C LYS A 360 20.39 21.73 -53.97
N PRO A 361 20.16 22.51 -52.90
CA PRO A 361 20.75 23.84 -52.77
C PRO A 361 22.29 23.77 -52.66
N ASP A 362 22.94 24.87 -53.03
CA ASP A 362 24.39 25.03 -52.95
C ASP A 362 24.90 24.80 -51.51
N LEU A 363 25.93 23.97 -51.37
CA LEU A 363 26.67 23.82 -50.14
C LEU A 363 27.73 24.93 -50.06
N VAL A 364 27.74 25.69 -48.96
CA VAL A 364 28.78 26.71 -48.69
C VAL A 364 29.89 26.08 -47.85
N ILE A 365 31.04 25.85 -48.48
CA ILE A 365 32.19 25.14 -47.91
C ILE A 365 33.29 26.14 -47.59
N LYS A 366 33.73 26.22 -46.33
CA LYS A 366 34.83 27.11 -45.93
C LYS A 366 36.18 26.52 -46.34
N ILE A 367 37.04 27.32 -46.93
CA ILE A 367 38.38 26.92 -47.41
C ILE A 367 39.42 27.81 -46.71
N ASP A 368 40.53 27.24 -46.28
CA ASP A 368 41.67 28.01 -45.77
C ASP A 368 42.51 28.49 -46.96
N PRO A 369 42.62 29.82 -47.19
CA PRO A 369 43.37 30.37 -48.31
C PRO A 369 44.88 30.16 -48.20
N LYS A 370 45.38 29.71 -47.03
CA LYS A 370 46.80 29.37 -46.81
C LYS A 370 47.14 27.94 -47.22
N LEU A 371 46.13 27.11 -47.47
CA LEU A 371 46.29 25.70 -47.84
C LEU A 371 46.00 25.52 -49.33
N SER A 372 46.63 24.52 -49.96
CA SER A 372 46.27 24.15 -51.33
C SER A 372 44.84 23.56 -51.38
N PRO A 373 44.17 23.55 -52.55
CA PRO A 373 42.89 22.85 -52.71
C PRO A 373 42.93 21.39 -52.26
N LEU A 374 44.05 20.70 -52.54
CA LEU A 374 44.25 19.31 -52.12
C LEU A 374 44.37 19.19 -50.58
N ASP A 375 45.14 20.07 -49.94
CA ASP A 375 45.31 20.06 -48.49
C ASP A 375 44.01 20.42 -47.75
N ASN A 376 43.22 21.35 -48.31
CA ASN A 376 41.87 21.66 -47.82
C ASN A 376 40.97 20.43 -47.90
N ALA A 377 40.91 19.74 -49.03
CA ALA A 377 40.12 18.52 -49.19
C ALA A 377 40.57 17.42 -48.20
N GLN A 378 41.88 17.21 -48.05
CA GLN A 378 42.44 16.26 -47.08
C GLN A 378 42.07 16.60 -45.63
N ALA A 379 42.03 17.89 -45.25
CA ALA A 379 41.58 18.30 -43.93
C ALA A 379 40.10 17.98 -43.68
N TYR A 380 39.23 18.15 -44.68
CA TYR A 380 37.83 17.72 -44.61
C TYR A 380 37.69 16.20 -44.50
N PHE A 381 38.46 15.42 -45.28
CA PHE A 381 38.47 13.96 -45.17
C PHE A 381 39.03 13.47 -43.82
N GLY A 382 40.05 14.12 -43.26
CA GLY A 382 40.59 13.80 -41.94
C GLY A 382 39.57 14.04 -40.81
N ARG A 383 38.78 15.11 -40.90
CA ARG A 383 37.64 15.37 -39.97
C ARG A 383 36.54 14.32 -40.14
N TYR A 384 36.23 13.93 -41.38
CA TYR A 384 35.29 12.85 -41.68
C TYR A 384 35.72 11.51 -41.08
N ASP A 385 36.99 11.10 -41.28
CA ASP A 385 37.50 9.82 -40.78
C ASP A 385 37.56 9.76 -39.25
N LYS A 386 37.89 10.88 -38.59
CA LYS A 386 37.84 10.99 -37.12
C LYS A 386 36.41 10.85 -36.59
N ALA A 387 35.44 11.47 -37.27
CA ALA A 387 34.03 11.37 -36.91
C ALA A 387 33.44 9.98 -37.25
N LYS A 388 33.98 9.28 -38.26
CA LYS A 388 33.62 7.91 -38.65
C LYS A 388 33.96 6.90 -37.57
N LYS A 389 35.22 6.87 -37.13
CA LYS A 389 35.68 5.94 -36.10
C LYS A 389 34.92 6.07 -34.78
N ALA A 390 34.39 7.25 -34.46
CA ALA A 390 33.62 7.49 -33.24
C ALA A 390 32.18 6.93 -33.28
N LEU A 391 31.65 6.61 -34.46
CA LEU A 391 30.23 6.29 -34.67
C LEU A 391 29.96 4.92 -35.28
N ASP A 392 30.99 4.18 -35.74
CA ASP A 392 30.81 2.88 -36.41
C ASP A 392 30.06 1.85 -35.54
N ASP A 393 30.22 1.91 -34.21
CA ASP A 393 29.52 1.04 -33.25
C ASP A 393 28.13 1.54 -32.82
N VAL A 394 27.81 2.83 -33.04
CA VAL A 394 26.59 3.46 -32.51
C VAL A 394 25.30 2.78 -33.01
N PRO A 395 25.16 2.42 -34.31
CA PRO A 395 23.97 1.69 -34.77
C PRO A 395 23.77 0.34 -34.07
N ARG A 396 24.85 -0.37 -33.75
CA ARG A 396 24.79 -1.63 -33.00
C ARG A 396 24.33 -1.37 -31.57
N LEU A 397 24.92 -0.39 -30.88
CA LEU A 397 24.55 -0.01 -29.52
C LEU A 397 23.10 0.48 -29.41
N ILE A 398 22.58 1.18 -30.42
CA ILE A 398 21.16 1.58 -30.50
C ILE A 398 20.27 0.35 -30.57
N ARG A 399 20.57 -0.61 -31.46
CA ARG A 399 19.79 -1.86 -31.56
C ARG A 399 19.81 -2.65 -30.26
N GLU A 400 20.98 -2.80 -29.64
CA GLU A 400 21.14 -3.49 -28.34
C GLU A 400 20.33 -2.79 -27.25
N THR A 401 20.43 -1.46 -27.12
CA THR A 401 19.68 -0.69 -26.12
C THR A 401 18.17 -0.76 -26.35
N ARG A 402 17.71 -0.75 -27.62
CA ARG A 402 16.28 -0.93 -27.95
C ARG A 402 15.77 -2.32 -27.58
N ASN A 403 16.55 -3.37 -27.85
CA ASN A 403 16.20 -4.73 -27.47
C ASN A 403 16.12 -4.87 -25.95
N GLU A 404 17.05 -4.26 -25.22
CA GLU A 404 17.07 -4.27 -23.77
C GLU A 404 15.86 -3.52 -23.19
N LEU A 405 15.47 -2.38 -23.76
CA LEU A 405 14.23 -1.67 -23.40
C LEU A 405 12.97 -2.51 -23.65
N ALA A 406 12.88 -3.19 -24.80
CA ALA A 406 11.77 -4.09 -25.11
C ALA A 406 11.71 -5.25 -24.11
N TYR A 407 12.86 -5.79 -23.72
CA TYR A 407 12.93 -6.84 -22.71
C TYR A 407 12.48 -6.33 -21.32
N MET A 408 12.88 -5.12 -20.90
CA MET A 408 12.39 -4.51 -19.66
C MET A 408 10.87 -4.29 -19.69
N ALA A 409 10.30 -3.95 -20.85
CA ALA A 409 8.84 -3.84 -21.01
C ALA A 409 8.14 -5.20 -20.87
N GLN A 410 8.70 -6.26 -21.44
CA GLN A 410 8.19 -7.62 -21.26
C GLN A 410 8.22 -8.03 -19.78
N LEU A 411 9.34 -7.79 -19.08
CA LEU A 411 9.44 -8.08 -17.65
C LEU A 411 8.44 -7.28 -16.80
N ALA A 412 8.08 -6.07 -17.22
CA ALA A 412 7.04 -5.28 -16.56
C ALA A 412 5.68 -5.97 -16.67
N THR A 413 5.34 -6.48 -17.85
CA THR A 413 4.13 -7.25 -18.12
C THR A 413 4.13 -8.59 -17.38
N ASP A 414 5.25 -9.32 -17.39
CA ASP A 414 5.38 -10.58 -16.65
C ASP A 414 5.17 -10.36 -15.14
N LEU A 415 5.73 -9.28 -14.58
CA LEU A 415 5.53 -8.90 -13.19
C LEU A 415 4.07 -8.49 -12.89
N GLU A 416 3.40 -7.84 -13.84
CA GLU A 416 1.99 -7.46 -13.71
C GLU A 416 1.11 -8.69 -13.54
N PHE A 417 1.30 -9.72 -14.39
CA PHE A 417 0.56 -10.97 -14.32
C PHE A 417 1.07 -11.97 -13.28
N ALA A 418 2.21 -11.72 -12.64
CA ALA A 418 2.77 -12.63 -11.65
C ALA A 418 1.79 -12.84 -10.47
N SER A 419 1.38 -14.07 -10.25
CA SER A 419 0.37 -14.46 -9.26
C SER A 419 0.96 -15.27 -8.10
N SER A 420 2.29 -15.39 -8.06
CA SER A 420 3.01 -16.16 -7.06
C SER A 420 4.40 -15.57 -6.77
N TRP A 421 4.94 -15.88 -5.58
CA TRP A 421 6.31 -15.49 -5.22
C TRP A 421 7.40 -16.04 -6.16
N PRO A 422 7.35 -17.30 -6.61
CA PRO A 422 8.30 -17.82 -7.58
C PRO A 422 8.34 -17.01 -8.89
N GLU A 423 7.18 -16.61 -9.42
CA GLU A 423 7.09 -15.77 -10.63
C GLU A 423 7.70 -14.38 -10.41
N ILE A 424 7.40 -13.74 -9.27
CA ILE A 424 7.99 -12.44 -8.91
C ILE A 424 9.51 -12.57 -8.73
N ASP A 425 9.97 -13.66 -8.11
CA ASP A 425 11.38 -13.91 -7.91
C ASP A 425 12.12 -14.20 -9.21
N GLU A 426 11.49 -14.86 -10.18
CA GLU A 426 12.07 -15.08 -11.51
C GLU A 426 12.39 -13.73 -12.19
N VAL A 427 11.43 -12.80 -12.22
CA VAL A 427 11.65 -11.43 -12.73
C VAL A 427 12.78 -10.74 -11.97
N ARG A 428 12.80 -10.86 -10.64
CA ARG A 428 13.84 -10.28 -9.78
C ARG A 428 15.23 -10.85 -10.10
N GLN A 429 15.35 -12.16 -10.28
CA GLN A 429 16.60 -12.84 -10.59
C GLN A 429 17.12 -12.41 -11.97
N ILE A 430 16.23 -12.24 -12.96
CA ILE A 430 16.58 -11.72 -14.28
C ILE A 430 17.15 -10.29 -14.15
N LEU A 431 16.48 -9.40 -13.42
CA LEU A 431 16.97 -8.03 -13.19
C LEU A 431 18.32 -8.00 -12.47
N GLN A 432 18.55 -8.95 -11.57
CA GLN A 432 19.83 -9.08 -10.88
C GLN A 432 20.94 -9.55 -11.83
N ALA A 433 20.65 -10.55 -12.66
CA ALA A 433 21.59 -11.06 -13.67
C ALA A 433 21.94 -10.00 -14.73
N SER A 434 21.00 -9.13 -15.10
CA SER A 434 21.22 -8.01 -16.03
C SER A 434 21.87 -6.78 -15.36
N GLY A 435 22.14 -6.82 -14.05
CA GLY A 435 22.75 -5.71 -13.31
C GLY A 435 21.82 -4.53 -13.02
N HIS A 436 20.53 -4.66 -13.30
CA HIS A 436 19.50 -3.65 -13.05
C HIS A 436 18.91 -3.75 -11.63
N TRP A 437 19.31 -4.76 -10.86
CA TRP A 437 18.95 -4.94 -9.46
C TRP A 437 20.16 -5.28 -8.61
N ARG A 438 20.42 -4.50 -7.55
CA ARG A 438 21.49 -4.77 -6.58
C ARG A 438 21.00 -5.40 -5.26
N GLY A 439 19.69 -5.54 -5.10
CA GLY A 439 19.07 -5.90 -3.83
C GLY A 439 19.08 -4.75 -2.83
N VAL A 440 18.19 -4.83 -1.83
CA VAL A 440 18.30 -3.98 -0.65
C VAL A 440 19.60 -4.37 0.05
N ALA A 441 20.57 -3.46 0.13
CA ALA A 441 21.72 -3.66 1.00
C ALA A 441 21.19 -3.94 2.40
N ALA A 442 21.47 -5.13 2.95
CA ALA A 442 21.18 -5.41 4.34
C ALA A 442 21.70 -4.23 5.16
N LYS A 443 20.81 -3.53 5.87
CA LYS A 443 21.21 -2.51 6.85
C LYS A 443 22.24 -3.18 7.75
N LYS A 444 23.50 -2.78 7.66
CA LYS A 444 24.46 -3.08 8.72
C LYS A 444 23.83 -2.55 9.99
N ILE A 445 23.45 -3.45 10.88
CA ILE A 445 23.06 -3.11 12.24
C ILE A 445 24.27 -2.36 12.81
N ALA A 446 24.15 -1.04 12.93
CA ALA A 446 25.10 -0.25 13.68
C ALA A 446 24.95 -0.67 15.13
N GLY A 447 25.86 -1.51 15.64
CA GLY A 447 25.82 -1.95 17.03
C GLY A 447 26.43 -3.31 17.34
N SER A 448 27.52 -3.73 16.70
CA SER A 448 28.45 -4.63 17.40
C SER A 448 29.47 -3.74 18.11
N GLY A 449 29.10 -3.26 19.31
CA GLY A 449 30.08 -2.73 20.24
C GLY A 449 31.19 -3.77 20.38
N GLN A 450 32.43 -3.33 20.21
CA GLN A 450 33.60 -4.16 20.47
C GLN A 450 33.45 -4.78 21.86
N SER A 451 33.32 -6.11 21.90
CA SER A 451 33.49 -6.87 23.12
C SER A 451 34.90 -6.60 23.63
N ALA A 452 35.01 -5.82 24.70
CA ALA A 452 36.27 -5.65 25.42
C ALA A 452 36.78 -7.03 25.87
N PRO A 453 38.10 -7.28 25.79
CA PRO A 453 38.65 -8.55 26.22
C PRO A 453 38.40 -8.74 27.73
N LEU A 454 37.91 -9.93 28.08
CA LEU A 454 37.81 -10.39 29.46
C LEU A 454 39.19 -10.24 30.13
N ARG A 455 39.27 -9.39 31.15
CA ARG A 455 40.37 -9.46 32.11
C ARG A 455 40.11 -10.69 32.98
N VAL A 456 41.02 -11.66 32.90
CA VAL A 456 41.16 -12.77 33.86
C VAL A 456 41.59 -12.20 35.20
#